data_AF-A0A4V1Y0C6-F1
#
_entry.id   AF-A0A4V1Y0C6-F1
#
_cell.length_a   1.000
_cell.length_b   1.000
_cell.length_c   1.000
_cell.angle_alpha   90.00
_cell.angle_beta   90.00
_cell.angle_gamma   90.00
#
_symmetry.space_group_name_H-M   'P 1'
#
loop_
_entity.id
_entity.type
_entity.pdbx_description
1 polymer ?
#
loop_
_entity_poly.entity_id
_entity_poly.type
_entity_poly.pdbx_seq_one_letter_code
_entity_poly.pdbx_strand_id
1 'polypeptide(L)'
;MDDVSFNLNTIGPRLDAASQAAIIEANPTAAGLSNEAQHVMRSDRLDESIALHLQALDLKQRACPKLSIQTVITLNALGKTYLRAGRLEEAQELLLKALKVKADKNHWGLGLGPRLDAATTRENVAALREAQGNFDDARVMRLNRTTKGEMLCGNYNACKSVFYCGWDSGVPGGRLEKPSQASLQGSYSYCEVIVVLSNAVRSVLEQMRTSDHLDSIHLDLLEREEWVSRAWTYQEAVNSGQNLFITCEDTHGAIVHGSHFLNCLGYTFSRLGSSDLASDKRQRYPRLDAFEDLIADYMISGYQERSALQVMSNMDRRIQRRREDHFYAMIGAISTVRASDCETSDPCEAFMLVCERKGDYSFIYSAVKRDSTPFRRWRPVSGDLPSILPWHSFGEGQPAHKESEFLYLDQMMLLENHSMDREGEKFVEEWLDSNKIRGVGSPKSVQESMHAALQFMGFKGSPDCISTTHGLFFPWQRISDDEETTILVATQLRWTFGAPGIARSYRNAELYTPGVFFGRIDNAVATSVKMS
;
A
#
# COMPACT_ATOMS: atom_id res chain seq x y z
N MET A 1 -1.30 41.16 35.75
CA MET A 1 -0.76 41.31 34.39
C MET A 1 -1.26 40.14 33.56
N ASP A 2 -2.53 40.28 33.20
CA ASP A 2 -3.21 39.76 32.01
C ASP A 2 -2.93 38.31 31.60
N ASP A 3 -3.50 37.42 32.40
CA ASP A 3 -3.73 36.02 32.06
C ASP A 3 -4.90 35.92 31.06
N VAL A 4 -4.60 35.99 29.75
CA VAL A 4 -5.61 35.91 28.69
C VAL A 4 -6.01 34.45 28.49
N SER A 5 -7.02 34.00 29.23
CA SER A 5 -7.65 32.70 29.04
C SER A 5 -8.32 32.62 27.65
N PHE A 6 -7.74 31.86 26.72
CA PHE A 6 -8.37 31.57 25.43
C PHE A 6 -9.47 30.52 25.60
N ASN A 7 -10.71 30.90 25.28
CA ASN A 7 -11.87 30.02 25.27
C ASN A 7 -12.36 29.86 23.82
N LEU A 8 -12.32 28.64 23.29
CA LEU A 8 -12.63 28.33 21.88
C LEU A 8 -13.84 27.41 21.67
N ASN A 9 -14.61 27.12 22.73
CA ASN A 9 -15.90 26.40 22.63
C ASN A 9 -17.11 27.33 22.46
N THR A 10 -16.88 28.59 22.06
CA THR A 10 -17.92 29.50 21.59
C THR A 10 -17.64 29.88 20.14
N ILE A 11 -18.64 29.72 19.27
CA ILE A 11 -18.73 30.53 18.05
C ILE A 11 -18.85 31.98 18.52
N GLY A 12 -17.81 32.80 18.37
CA GLY A 12 -17.87 34.19 18.80
C GLY A 12 -16.60 35.02 18.57
N PRO A 13 -16.74 36.31 18.21
CA PRO A 13 -17.89 36.87 17.48
C PRO A 13 -17.87 36.36 16.02
N ARG A 14 -18.85 36.76 15.21
CA ARG A 14 -18.57 36.88 13.76
C ARG A 14 -17.39 37.87 13.65
N LEU A 15 -16.28 37.44 13.05
CA LEU A 15 -15.35 38.36 12.42
C LEU A 15 -16.20 39.29 11.53
N ASP A 16 -15.96 40.60 11.58
CA ASP A 16 -16.68 41.50 10.69
C ASP A 16 -16.39 41.14 9.23
N ALA A 17 -17.32 41.48 8.34
CA ALA A 17 -17.27 41.04 6.94
C ALA A 17 -15.99 41.53 6.23
N ALA A 18 -15.41 42.66 6.68
CA ALA A 18 -14.15 43.19 6.17
C ALA A 18 -12.96 42.31 6.59
N SER A 19 -12.87 41.94 7.86
CA SER A 19 -11.85 41.02 8.38
C SER A 19 -11.97 39.62 7.78
N GLN A 20 -13.19 39.12 7.57
CA GLN A 20 -13.44 37.85 6.87
C GLN A 20 -13.02 37.91 5.40
N ALA A 21 -13.36 38.97 4.67
CA ALA A 21 -12.94 39.16 3.29
C ALA A 21 -11.41 39.25 3.17
N ALA A 22 -10.76 40.05 4.02
CA ALA A 22 -9.29 40.19 4.04
C ALA A 22 -8.57 38.85 4.32
N ILE A 23 -9.12 38.00 5.19
CA ILE A 23 -8.59 36.65 5.44
C ILE A 23 -8.76 35.74 4.22
N ILE A 24 -9.92 35.79 3.55
CA ILE A 24 -10.19 34.99 2.35
C ILE A 24 -9.28 35.40 1.19
N GLU A 25 -9.02 36.70 1.02
CA GLU A 25 -8.17 37.25 -0.04
C GLU A 25 -6.67 37.02 0.22
N ALA A 26 -6.19 37.21 1.45
CA ALA A 26 -4.77 37.08 1.78
C ALA A 26 -4.28 35.62 1.91
N ASN A 27 -5.14 34.69 2.33
CA ASN A 27 -4.78 33.29 2.56
C ASN A 27 -4.21 32.54 1.33
N PRO A 28 -4.82 32.56 0.13
CA PRO A 28 -4.29 31.83 -1.03
C PRO A 28 -2.91 32.37 -1.44
N THR A 29 -2.72 33.69 -1.44
CA THR A 29 -1.44 34.33 -1.73
C THR A 29 -0.37 33.95 -0.70
N ALA A 30 -0.70 34.00 0.59
CA ALA A 30 0.22 33.64 1.65
C ALA A 30 0.51 32.13 1.72
N ALA A 31 -0.40 31.27 1.24
CA ALA A 31 -0.16 29.84 1.05
C ALA A 31 0.75 29.57 -0.16
N GLY A 32 0.54 30.26 -1.28
CA GLY A 32 1.41 30.23 -2.45
C GLY A 32 2.86 30.59 -2.09
N LEU A 33 3.06 31.73 -1.43
CA LEU A 33 4.37 32.16 -0.91
C LEU A 33 4.99 31.15 0.07
N SER A 34 4.18 30.49 0.92
CA SER A 34 4.68 29.46 1.84
C SER A 34 5.19 28.21 1.09
N ASN A 35 4.51 27.84 0.00
CA ASN A 35 4.86 26.69 -0.83
C ASN A 35 6.09 26.99 -1.71
N GLU A 36 6.14 28.17 -2.30
CA GLU A 36 7.29 28.67 -3.05
C GLU A 36 8.53 28.76 -2.14
N ALA A 37 8.38 29.28 -0.92
CA ALA A 37 9.44 29.29 0.07
C ALA A 37 9.95 27.88 0.42
N GLN A 38 9.09 26.86 0.47
CA GLN A 38 9.52 25.46 0.66
C GLN A 38 10.24 24.90 -0.57
N HIS A 39 9.81 25.25 -1.78
CA HIS A 39 10.49 24.88 -3.03
C HIS A 39 11.89 25.50 -3.11
N VAL A 40 11.99 26.81 -2.89
CA VAL A 40 13.26 27.57 -2.85
C VAL A 40 14.19 27.05 -1.75
N MET A 41 13.66 26.63 -0.59
CA MET A 41 14.44 25.96 0.47
C MET A 41 14.98 24.59 0.01
N ARG A 42 14.23 23.81 -0.77
CA ARG A 42 14.69 22.52 -1.31
C ARG A 42 15.85 22.73 -2.30
N SER A 43 15.86 23.83 -3.05
CA SER A 43 16.97 24.28 -3.89
C SER A 43 18.10 25.02 -3.16
N ASP A 44 18.15 24.94 -1.82
CA ASP A 44 19.18 25.50 -0.93
C ASP A 44 19.40 27.03 -1.02
N ARG A 45 18.44 27.77 -1.60
CA ARG A 45 18.40 29.24 -1.66
C ARG A 45 17.79 29.80 -0.36
N LEU A 46 18.48 29.59 0.75
CA LEU A 46 17.88 29.72 2.09
C LEU A 46 17.44 31.14 2.46
N ASP A 47 18.20 32.19 2.11
CA ASP A 47 17.83 33.58 2.39
C ASP A 47 16.56 34.04 1.64
N GLU A 48 16.36 33.53 0.43
CA GLU A 48 15.18 33.80 -0.38
C GLU A 48 13.95 33.04 0.15
N SER A 49 14.14 31.79 0.59
CA SER A 49 13.11 31.05 1.33
C SER A 49 12.71 31.77 2.62
N ILE A 50 13.68 32.34 3.35
CA ILE A 50 13.43 33.18 4.54
C ILE A 50 12.59 34.40 4.15
N ALA A 51 12.96 35.12 3.08
CA ALA A 51 12.22 36.30 2.62
C ALA A 51 10.76 35.96 2.24
N LEU A 52 10.53 34.88 1.49
CA LEU A 52 9.20 34.43 1.08
C LEU A 52 8.35 33.96 2.28
N HIS A 53 8.92 33.21 3.23
CA HIS A 53 8.23 32.84 4.47
C HIS A 53 7.91 34.05 5.36
N LEU A 54 8.78 35.07 5.40
CA LEU A 54 8.52 36.32 6.11
C LEU A 54 7.37 37.12 5.46
N GLN A 55 7.31 37.20 4.13
CA GLN A 55 6.18 37.81 3.41
C GLN A 55 4.87 37.05 3.68
N ALA A 56 4.89 35.72 3.61
CA ALA A 56 3.74 34.88 3.94
C ALA A 56 3.28 35.07 5.41
N LEU A 57 4.21 35.26 6.34
CA LEU A 57 3.93 35.47 7.75
C LEU A 57 3.30 36.86 8.00
N ASP A 58 3.85 37.91 7.39
CA ASP A 58 3.35 39.29 7.47
C ASP A 58 1.92 39.40 6.91
N LEU A 59 1.63 38.82 5.74
CA LEU A 59 0.27 38.75 5.19
C LEU A 59 -0.71 38.07 6.15
N LYS A 60 -0.32 36.94 6.75
CA LYS A 60 -1.14 36.20 7.72
C LYS A 60 -1.37 37.00 9.02
N GLN A 61 -0.38 37.78 9.48
CA GLN A 61 -0.48 38.62 10.68
C GLN A 61 -1.31 39.89 10.46
N ARG A 62 -1.23 40.51 9.28
CA ARG A 62 -2.10 41.64 8.91
C ARG A 62 -3.57 41.23 8.80
N ALA A 63 -3.83 40.06 8.20
CA ALA A 63 -5.18 39.50 8.07
C ALA A 63 -5.76 39.00 9.41
N CYS A 64 -4.92 38.49 10.32
CA CYS A 64 -5.34 38.08 11.66
C CYS A 64 -4.26 38.40 12.71
N PRO A 65 -4.44 39.46 13.53
CA PRO A 65 -3.51 39.83 14.59
C PRO A 65 -3.38 38.81 15.73
N LYS A 66 -4.32 37.86 15.84
CA LYS A 66 -4.27 36.74 16.80
C LYS A 66 -3.55 35.55 16.16
N LEU A 67 -2.76 34.84 16.96
CA LEU A 67 -1.97 33.67 16.50
C LEU A 67 -2.88 32.56 15.95
N SER A 68 -3.01 32.50 14.62
CA SER A 68 -3.79 31.48 13.92
C SER A 68 -2.96 30.22 13.63
N ILE A 69 -3.61 29.07 13.43
CA ILE A 69 -2.92 27.82 13.08
C ILE A 69 -2.05 27.95 11.81
N GLN A 70 -2.50 28.74 10.83
CA GLN A 70 -1.75 29.02 9.60
C GLN A 70 -0.52 29.88 9.85
N THR A 71 -0.59 30.82 10.79
CA THR A 71 0.57 31.57 11.29
C THR A 71 1.57 30.62 11.94
N VAL A 72 1.11 29.69 12.79
CA VAL A 72 1.94 28.70 13.50
C VAL A 72 2.65 27.71 12.58
N ILE A 73 1.97 27.25 11.51
CA ILE A 73 2.59 26.40 10.47
C ILE A 73 3.73 27.17 9.78
N THR A 74 3.51 28.44 9.45
CA THR A 74 4.52 29.31 8.80
C THR A 74 5.72 29.58 9.71
N LEU A 75 5.48 29.81 11.02
CA LEU A 75 6.55 29.96 12.02
C LEU A 75 7.42 28.70 12.14
N ASN A 76 6.82 27.51 12.13
CA ASN A 76 7.55 26.23 12.15
C ASN A 76 8.35 26.01 10.85
N ALA A 77 7.79 26.38 9.70
CA ALA A 77 8.46 26.28 8.41
C ALA A 77 9.68 27.23 8.32
N LEU A 78 9.50 28.50 8.68
CA LEU A 78 10.57 29.50 8.73
C LEU A 78 11.67 29.13 9.74
N GLY A 79 11.29 28.62 10.91
CA GLY A 79 12.24 28.11 11.91
C GLY A 79 13.09 26.94 11.39
N LYS A 80 12.52 26.05 10.57
CA LYS A 80 13.27 24.99 9.87
C LYS A 80 14.22 25.57 8.80
N THR A 81 13.81 26.61 8.07
CA THR A 81 14.68 27.29 7.11
C THR A 81 15.87 27.97 7.81
N TYR A 82 15.64 28.68 8.92
CA TYR A 82 16.73 29.28 9.72
C TYR A 82 17.68 28.23 10.29
N LEU A 83 17.17 27.09 10.77
CA LEU A 83 17.98 25.98 11.24
C LEU A 83 18.90 25.44 10.13
N ARG A 84 18.39 25.26 8.90
CA ARG A 84 19.19 24.89 7.74
C ARG A 84 20.23 25.95 7.34
N ALA A 85 19.92 27.23 7.57
CA ALA A 85 20.82 28.35 7.31
C ALA A 85 21.89 28.55 8.41
N GLY A 86 21.92 27.70 9.44
CA GLY A 86 22.82 27.86 10.60
C GLY A 86 22.46 29.03 11.53
N ARG A 87 21.28 29.64 11.35
CA ARG A 87 20.78 30.79 12.13
C ARG A 87 20.00 30.28 13.34
N LEU A 88 20.74 29.79 14.34
CA LEU A 88 20.20 28.98 15.43
C LEU A 88 19.34 29.80 16.41
N GLU A 89 19.69 31.06 16.64
CA GLU A 89 18.96 31.99 17.52
C GLU A 89 17.56 32.29 16.97
N GLU A 90 17.45 32.65 15.68
CA GLU A 90 16.16 32.92 15.03
C GLU A 90 15.33 31.63 14.86
N ALA A 91 15.98 30.50 14.55
CA ALA A 91 15.33 29.20 14.57
C ALA A 91 14.74 28.89 15.96
N GLN A 92 15.48 29.16 17.03
CA GLN A 92 15.04 28.93 18.40
C GLN A 92 13.80 29.74 18.77
N GLU A 93 13.78 31.05 18.46
CA GLU A 93 12.62 31.89 18.79
C GLU A 93 11.35 31.34 18.13
N LEU A 94 11.41 31.10 16.81
CA LEU A 94 10.23 30.72 16.04
C LEU A 94 9.74 29.29 16.34
N LEU A 95 10.67 28.33 16.49
CA LEU A 95 10.30 26.94 16.77
C LEU A 95 9.72 26.79 18.19
N LEU A 96 10.27 27.48 19.19
CA LEU A 96 9.70 27.46 20.55
C LEU A 96 8.34 28.17 20.62
N LYS A 97 8.17 29.28 19.89
CA LYS A 97 6.89 29.99 19.76
C LYS A 97 5.81 29.13 19.10
N ALA A 98 6.16 28.43 18.01
CA ALA A 98 5.27 27.48 17.35
C ALA A 98 4.94 26.28 18.25
N LEU A 99 5.93 25.73 18.95
CA LEU A 99 5.75 24.60 19.86
C LEU A 99 4.83 24.95 21.03
N LYS A 100 4.99 26.14 21.63
CA LYS A 100 4.15 26.61 22.74
C LYS A 100 2.66 26.59 22.37
N VAL A 101 2.32 27.03 21.17
CA VAL A 101 0.92 27.07 20.70
C VAL A 101 0.43 25.67 20.30
N LYS A 102 1.24 24.86 19.60
CA LYS A 102 0.85 23.49 19.20
C LYS A 102 0.76 22.50 20.37
N ALA A 103 1.41 22.79 21.51
CA ALA A 103 1.43 21.92 22.69
C ALA A 103 0.44 22.33 23.80
N ASP A 104 -0.29 23.44 23.63
CA ASP A 104 -1.33 23.86 24.58
C ASP A 104 -2.54 22.92 24.51
N LYS A 105 -3.09 22.54 25.66
CA LYS A 105 -4.24 21.63 25.77
C LYS A 105 -5.58 22.31 25.49
N ASN A 106 -5.65 23.64 25.57
CA ASN A 106 -6.91 24.39 25.51
C ASN A 106 -7.18 25.03 24.12
N HIS A 107 -6.21 24.97 23.20
CA HIS A 107 -6.26 25.65 21.91
C HIS A 107 -6.67 24.73 20.73
N TRP A 108 -7.96 24.34 20.68
CA TRP A 108 -8.61 23.59 19.57
C TRP A 108 -8.16 22.11 19.41
N GLY A 109 -8.93 21.16 18.88
CA GLY A 109 -10.36 21.19 18.49
C GLY A 109 -10.75 20.05 17.52
N LEU A 110 -10.39 18.79 17.84
CA LEU A 110 -10.74 17.61 17.02
C LEU A 110 -10.70 16.26 17.78
N GLY A 111 -10.67 16.29 19.12
CA GLY A 111 -10.63 15.09 19.97
C GLY A 111 -9.30 14.30 19.98
N LEU A 112 -8.42 14.48 19.00
CA LEU A 112 -7.15 13.74 18.87
C LEU A 112 -5.97 14.28 19.71
N GLY A 113 -6.10 15.49 20.29
CA GLY A 113 -5.26 16.00 21.37
C GLY A 113 -3.87 16.59 21.00
N PRO A 114 -3.27 17.39 21.90
CA PRO A 114 -2.09 18.26 21.66
C PRO A 114 -0.74 17.52 21.60
N ARG A 115 -0.74 16.21 21.31
CA ARG A 115 0.49 15.42 21.15
C ARG A 115 1.00 15.44 19.71
N LEU A 116 0.08 15.29 18.75
CA LEU A 116 0.36 14.93 17.37
C LEU A 116 0.87 16.12 16.54
N ASP A 117 0.09 17.19 16.46
CA ASP A 117 0.44 18.41 15.71
C ASP A 117 1.74 19.08 16.17
N ALA A 118 2.05 18.97 17.46
CA ALA A 118 3.28 19.49 18.04
C ALA A 118 4.52 18.68 17.68
N ALA A 119 4.39 17.39 17.34
CA ALA A 119 5.54 16.50 17.28
C ALA A 119 6.51 16.82 16.13
N THR A 120 6.05 17.29 14.96
CA THR A 120 6.93 17.79 13.89
C THR A 120 7.73 19.02 14.34
N THR A 121 7.15 19.85 15.21
CA THR A 121 7.81 21.01 15.79
C THR A 121 8.78 20.61 16.90
N ARG A 122 8.46 19.57 17.69
CA ARG A 122 9.41 18.97 18.65
C ARG A 122 10.64 18.40 17.95
N GLU A 123 10.46 17.75 16.80
CA GLU A 123 11.59 17.23 16.00
C GLU A 123 12.50 18.35 15.49
N ASN A 124 11.92 19.44 14.97
CA ASN A 124 12.71 20.63 14.58
C ASN A 124 13.44 21.27 15.78
N VAL A 125 12.83 21.31 16.98
CA VAL A 125 13.50 21.79 18.21
C VAL A 125 14.59 20.82 18.68
N ALA A 126 14.41 19.50 18.49
CA ALA A 126 15.44 18.51 18.79
C ALA A 126 16.66 18.66 17.85
N ALA A 127 16.44 18.78 16.55
CA ALA A 127 17.50 19.06 15.57
C ALA A 127 18.23 20.38 15.83
N LEU A 128 17.52 21.42 16.30
CA LEU A 128 18.12 22.66 16.80
C LEU A 128 19.02 22.41 18.02
N ARG A 129 18.58 21.61 19.00
CA ARG A 129 19.39 21.26 20.18
C ARG A 129 20.62 20.43 19.80
N GLU A 130 20.53 19.55 18.81
CA GLU A 130 21.68 18.83 18.24
C GLU A 130 22.67 19.78 17.56
N ALA A 131 22.19 20.74 16.76
CA ALA A 131 23.02 21.77 16.15
C ALA A 131 23.72 22.69 17.17
N GLN A 132 23.12 22.85 18.36
CA GLN A 132 23.71 23.55 19.52
C GLN A 132 24.64 22.67 20.38
N GLY A 133 24.82 21.37 20.04
CA GLY A 133 25.63 20.41 20.80
C GLY A 133 24.95 19.80 22.04
N ASN A 134 23.68 20.15 22.29
CA ASN A 134 22.92 19.70 23.47
C ASN A 134 22.11 18.42 23.17
N PHE A 135 22.81 17.32 22.93
CA PHE A 135 22.21 16.03 22.54
C PHE A 135 21.25 15.46 23.59
N ASP A 136 21.50 15.67 24.88
CA ASP A 136 20.59 15.23 25.96
C ASP A 136 19.26 15.98 25.93
N ASP A 137 19.29 17.30 25.72
CA ASP A 137 18.07 18.11 25.53
C ASP A 137 17.31 17.67 24.29
N ALA A 138 18.01 17.38 23.17
CA ALA A 138 17.38 16.87 21.96
C ALA A 138 16.67 15.53 22.19
N ARG A 139 17.33 14.60 22.90
CA ARG A 139 16.75 13.32 23.33
C ARG A 139 15.50 13.54 24.20
N VAL A 140 15.58 14.40 25.22
CA VAL A 140 14.45 14.74 26.08
C VAL A 140 13.31 15.44 25.31
N MET A 141 13.64 16.21 24.26
CA MET A 141 12.66 16.89 23.42
C MET A 141 11.86 15.92 22.53
N ARG A 142 12.49 14.85 22.04
CA ARG A 142 11.83 13.75 21.31
C ARG A 142 11.03 12.81 22.22
N LEU A 143 11.44 12.64 23.48
CA LEU A 143 10.79 11.71 24.42
C LEU A 143 9.42 12.20 24.92
N ASN A 144 8.48 11.26 25.03
CA ASN A 144 7.18 11.46 25.65
C ASN A 144 7.34 11.57 27.18
N ARG A 145 7.15 12.78 27.74
CA ARG A 145 7.24 13.02 29.20
C ARG A 145 6.24 12.23 30.06
N THR A 146 5.30 11.52 29.45
CA THR A 146 4.22 10.79 30.13
C THR A 146 4.39 9.26 30.09
N THR A 147 5.32 8.73 29.31
CA THR A 147 5.54 7.28 29.16
C THR A 147 7.03 7.01 28.93
N LYS A 148 7.65 6.24 29.83
CA LYS A 148 9.11 6.12 29.91
C LYS A 148 9.66 5.30 28.73
N GLY A 149 10.35 5.98 27.81
CA GLY A 149 11.01 5.36 26.65
C GLY A 149 10.28 5.52 25.31
N GLU A 150 9.09 6.13 25.29
CA GLU A 150 8.40 6.48 24.05
C GLU A 150 8.98 7.75 23.42
N MET A 151 9.14 7.79 22.08
CA MET A 151 9.36 9.03 21.34
C MET A 151 8.06 9.52 20.69
N LEU A 152 7.80 10.83 20.75
CA LEU A 152 6.70 11.47 20.06
C LEU A 152 7.13 11.78 18.61
N CYS A 153 6.85 10.85 17.69
CA CYS A 153 7.17 11.02 16.28
C CYS A 153 6.37 12.17 15.66
N GLY A 154 7.04 13.00 14.86
CA GLY A 154 6.42 14.12 14.13
C GLY A 154 5.48 13.74 12.99
N ASN A 155 5.29 12.44 12.77
CA ASN A 155 4.35 11.86 11.81
C ASN A 155 3.00 11.62 12.52
N TYR A 156 1.92 12.21 12.03
CA TYR A 156 0.58 12.03 12.61
C TYR A 156 0.00 10.62 12.43
N ASN A 157 0.58 9.80 11.56
CA ASN A 157 0.25 8.39 11.42
C ASN A 157 1.02 7.49 12.40
N ALA A 158 2.01 8.01 13.12
CA ALA A 158 2.87 7.23 14.00
C ALA A 158 2.37 7.18 15.46
N CYS A 159 1.20 6.56 15.69
CA CYS A 159 0.91 5.91 16.98
C CYS A 159 -0.36 5.02 16.95
N LYS A 160 -0.20 3.72 16.65
CA LYS A 160 -1.02 2.64 17.26
C LYS A 160 -0.38 1.24 17.20
N SER A 161 0.97 1.12 17.29
CA SER A 161 1.65 -0.16 17.54
C SER A 161 3.03 0.01 18.21
N VAL A 162 3.43 -1.02 18.97
CA VAL A 162 4.40 -1.01 20.09
C VAL A 162 5.07 -2.40 20.13
N PHE A 163 6.38 -2.60 20.28
CA PHE A 163 7.59 -1.75 20.45
C PHE A 163 8.81 -2.63 20.02
N TYR A 164 9.94 -2.14 19.49
CA TYR A 164 11.17 -1.78 20.22
C TYR A 164 12.32 -1.65 19.21
N CYS A 165 13.27 -0.72 19.41
CA CYS A 165 14.63 -0.83 18.86
C CYS A 165 15.64 -0.34 19.90
N GLY A 166 16.37 -1.26 20.52
CA GLY A 166 17.52 -0.92 21.35
C GLY A 166 18.71 -0.52 20.47
N TRP A 167 19.36 0.60 20.80
CA TRP A 167 20.68 0.94 20.26
C TRP A 167 21.73 0.55 21.27
N ASP A 168 22.66 -0.33 20.87
CA ASP A 168 23.92 -0.54 21.57
C ASP A 168 25.07 -0.01 20.71
N SER A 169 26.10 0.56 21.35
CA SER A 169 27.05 1.49 20.70
C SER A 169 28.44 0.88 20.51
N GLY A 170 29.05 1.03 19.30
CA GLY A 170 30.09 0.08 18.85
C GLY A 170 31.21 0.51 17.88
N VAL A 171 31.54 1.81 17.72
CA VAL A 171 32.88 2.30 17.25
C VAL A 171 33.33 1.89 15.79
N PRO A 172 34.50 2.31 15.21
CA PRO A 172 34.51 3.43 14.25
C PRO A 172 35.19 3.21 12.86
N GLY A 173 34.90 4.14 11.93
CA GLY A 173 35.93 4.75 11.05
C GLY A 173 36.26 4.08 9.71
N GLY A 174 35.90 4.74 8.60
CA GLY A 174 36.37 4.42 7.24
C GLY A 174 36.05 5.56 6.26
N ARG A 175 36.98 5.92 5.38
CA ARG A 175 36.87 7.12 4.50
C ARG A 175 36.01 6.89 3.26
N LEU A 176 35.43 8.00 2.79
CA LEU A 176 34.78 8.15 1.48
C LEU A 176 35.78 8.00 0.32
N GLU A 177 35.49 7.10 -0.61
CA GLU A 177 35.80 7.27 -2.04
C GLU A 177 34.55 6.89 -2.85
N LYS A 178 34.17 7.72 -3.84
CA LYS A 178 33.08 7.42 -4.77
C LYS A 178 33.58 6.54 -5.91
N PRO A 179 32.77 5.59 -6.38
CA PRO A 179 32.41 5.60 -7.80
C PRO A 179 30.90 5.83 -8.03
N SER A 180 30.60 6.28 -9.25
CA SER A 180 29.25 6.45 -9.79
C SER A 180 28.49 5.13 -9.98
N GLN A 181 27.15 5.20 -9.92
CA GLN A 181 26.19 4.13 -10.23
C GLN A 181 26.24 2.88 -9.32
N ALA A 182 25.76 3.02 -8.07
CA ALA A 182 25.32 1.89 -7.25
C ALA A 182 24.18 2.27 -6.28
N SER A 183 23.18 1.39 -6.19
CA SER A 183 22.32 1.12 -5.02
C SER A 183 21.80 2.31 -4.18
N LEU A 184 20.64 2.85 -4.56
CA LEU A 184 19.65 3.34 -3.58
C LEU A 184 18.87 2.14 -3.03
N GLN A 185 19.52 1.35 -2.17
CA GLN A 185 18.91 0.20 -1.50
C GLN A 185 19.28 0.22 -0.01
N GLY A 186 18.53 1.02 0.75
CA GLY A 186 18.72 1.14 2.19
C GLY A 186 17.72 2.09 2.84
N SER A 187 16.97 1.58 3.83
CA SER A 187 16.13 2.35 4.76
C SER A 187 15.03 3.21 4.12
N TYR A 188 14.05 2.57 3.46
CA TYR A 188 12.74 3.17 3.19
C TYR A 188 11.90 3.28 4.48
N SER A 189 12.19 4.28 5.30
CA SER A 189 11.27 4.73 6.36
C SER A 189 10.32 5.77 5.77
N TYR A 190 9.24 5.30 5.13
CA TYR A 190 8.14 6.11 4.57
C TYR A 190 8.54 7.45 3.93
N CYS A 191 9.26 7.37 2.80
CA CYS A 191 9.60 8.53 1.99
C CYS A 191 8.47 8.90 1.02
N GLU A 192 8.31 10.19 0.70
CA GLU A 192 7.53 10.66 -0.45
C GLU A 192 8.06 9.99 -1.74
N VAL A 193 7.22 9.26 -2.48
CA VAL A 193 7.61 8.59 -3.73
C VAL A 193 7.15 9.46 -4.90
N ILE A 194 8.11 10.01 -5.66
CA ILE A 194 7.84 10.79 -6.87
C ILE A 194 8.17 9.95 -8.09
N VAL A 195 7.14 9.63 -8.86
CA VAL A 195 7.21 8.91 -10.14
C VAL A 195 7.28 9.94 -11.26
N VAL A 196 8.27 9.78 -12.14
CA VAL A 196 8.43 10.60 -13.34
C VAL A 196 8.14 9.73 -14.55
N LEU A 197 6.97 9.95 -15.15
CA LEU A 197 6.51 9.31 -16.40
C LEU A 197 7.11 10.01 -17.62
N SER A 198 7.02 9.38 -18.80
CA SER A 198 7.51 10.01 -20.02
C SER A 198 6.76 11.30 -20.34
N ASN A 199 7.39 12.21 -21.09
CA ASN A 199 6.69 13.42 -21.54
C ASN A 199 5.46 13.13 -22.45
N ALA A 200 5.28 11.91 -22.97
CA ALA A 200 4.14 11.55 -23.81
C ALA A 200 2.79 11.60 -23.06
N VAL A 201 2.80 11.46 -21.72
CA VAL A 201 1.58 11.49 -20.89
C VAL A 201 1.35 12.83 -20.19
N ARG A 202 2.04 13.90 -20.61
CA ARG A 202 1.82 15.25 -20.07
C ARG A 202 0.34 15.66 -20.16
N SER A 203 -0.32 15.45 -21.30
CA SER A 203 -1.73 15.83 -21.48
C SER A 203 -2.69 15.01 -20.61
N VAL A 204 -2.36 13.75 -20.32
CA VAL A 204 -3.10 12.89 -19.38
C VAL A 204 -3.10 13.52 -17.99
N LEU A 205 -1.92 13.92 -17.49
CA LEU A 205 -1.79 14.48 -16.14
C LEU A 205 -2.48 15.84 -16.02
N GLU A 206 -2.45 16.68 -17.06
CA GLU A 206 -3.24 17.93 -17.09
C GLU A 206 -4.76 17.67 -17.14
N GLN A 207 -5.23 16.63 -17.86
CA GLN A 207 -6.64 16.22 -17.80
C GLN A 207 -7.00 15.78 -16.38
N MET A 208 -6.20 14.94 -15.73
CA MET A 208 -6.44 14.51 -14.35
C MET A 208 -6.49 15.66 -13.33
N ARG A 209 -5.80 16.79 -13.57
CA ARG A 209 -5.90 17.97 -12.69
C ARG A 209 -7.26 18.67 -12.74
N THR A 210 -8.01 18.49 -13.83
CA THR A 210 -9.25 19.23 -14.13
C THR A 210 -10.48 18.33 -14.29
N SER A 211 -10.27 17.01 -14.33
CA SER A 211 -11.28 15.97 -14.56
C SER A 211 -11.08 14.80 -13.59
N ASP A 212 -12.18 14.14 -13.25
CA ASP A 212 -12.23 12.87 -12.52
C ASP A 212 -12.15 11.63 -13.43
N HIS A 213 -12.10 11.82 -14.76
CA HIS A 213 -11.98 10.75 -15.76
C HIS A 213 -11.09 11.14 -16.95
N LEU A 214 -10.61 10.12 -17.66
CA LEU A 214 -9.88 10.23 -18.91
C LEU A 214 -10.77 9.93 -20.12
N ASP A 215 -10.34 10.35 -21.31
CA ASP A 215 -10.85 9.85 -22.58
C ASP A 215 -10.00 8.68 -23.11
N SER A 216 -10.45 8.06 -24.22
CA SER A 216 -9.78 6.89 -24.79
C SER A 216 -8.37 7.18 -25.32
N ILE A 217 -8.09 8.41 -25.79
CA ILE A 217 -6.77 8.77 -26.33
C ILE A 217 -5.76 8.82 -25.17
N HIS A 218 -6.17 9.40 -24.04
CA HIS A 218 -5.34 9.45 -22.84
C HIS A 218 -5.15 8.07 -22.18
N LEU A 219 -6.12 7.16 -22.27
CA LEU A 219 -5.93 5.75 -21.90
C LEU A 219 -4.95 5.02 -22.83
N ASP A 220 -5.11 5.17 -24.16
CA ASP A 220 -4.22 4.56 -25.17
C ASP A 220 -2.76 5.06 -25.05
N LEU A 221 -2.54 6.24 -24.47
CA LEU A 221 -1.22 6.78 -24.09
C LEU A 221 -0.70 6.16 -22.79
N LEU A 222 -1.49 6.16 -21.72
CA LEU A 222 -1.10 5.58 -20.42
C LEU A 222 -0.78 4.09 -20.50
N GLU A 223 -1.51 3.31 -21.29
CA GLU A 223 -1.26 1.87 -21.50
C GLU A 223 0.14 1.61 -22.10
N ARG A 224 0.74 2.60 -22.76
CA ARG A 224 2.08 2.51 -23.36
C ARG A 224 3.20 2.87 -22.39
N GLU A 225 2.92 3.51 -21.25
CA GLU A 225 3.94 3.94 -20.30
C GLU A 225 4.71 2.75 -19.71
N GLU A 226 6.04 2.82 -19.77
CA GLU A 226 6.88 1.71 -19.29
C GLU A 226 6.69 1.53 -17.77
N TRP A 227 6.57 2.62 -17.00
CA TRP A 227 6.35 2.56 -15.56
C TRP A 227 5.05 1.81 -15.20
N VAL A 228 3.91 2.11 -15.82
CA VAL A 228 2.63 1.41 -15.54
C VAL A 228 2.79 -0.11 -15.63
N SER A 229 3.56 -0.59 -16.62
CA SER A 229 3.76 -2.01 -16.90
C SER A 229 4.82 -2.72 -16.04
N ARG A 230 5.76 -2.00 -15.40
CA ARG A 230 6.94 -2.61 -14.74
C ARG A 230 6.59 -3.38 -13.46
N ALA A 231 7.43 -4.38 -13.14
CA ALA A 231 7.40 -5.12 -11.87
C ALA A 231 7.60 -4.21 -10.64
N TRP A 232 8.66 -3.38 -10.63
CA TRP A 232 9.01 -2.48 -9.53
C TRP A 232 7.91 -1.50 -9.15
N THR A 233 7.05 -1.11 -10.09
CA THR A 233 5.91 -0.21 -9.91
C THR A 233 4.93 -0.66 -8.84
N TYR A 234 4.72 -1.97 -8.69
CA TYR A 234 3.92 -2.49 -7.59
C TYR A 234 4.57 -2.13 -6.25
N GLN A 235 5.84 -2.51 -6.08
CA GLN A 235 6.61 -2.20 -4.87
C GLN A 235 6.66 -0.69 -4.58
N GLU A 236 7.00 0.14 -5.58
CA GLU A 236 7.08 1.60 -5.44
C GLU A 236 5.75 2.21 -4.98
N ALA A 237 4.63 1.79 -5.59
CA ALA A 237 3.30 2.27 -5.22
C ALA A 237 2.91 1.82 -3.80
N VAL A 238 2.97 0.52 -3.50
CA VAL A 238 2.49 -0.01 -2.21
C VAL A 238 3.40 0.34 -1.02
N ASN A 239 4.64 0.73 -1.27
CA ASN A 239 5.60 1.18 -0.25
C ASN A 239 5.62 2.69 -0.03
N SER A 240 4.95 3.47 -0.87
CA SER A 240 4.83 4.93 -0.71
C SER A 240 4.03 5.37 0.54
N GLY A 241 3.30 4.44 1.18
CA GLY A 241 2.46 4.73 2.34
C GLY A 241 1.42 5.82 2.06
N GLN A 242 0.77 5.74 0.88
CA GLN A 242 -0.16 6.73 0.34
C GLN A 242 0.43 8.09 -0.02
N ASN A 243 1.75 8.26 0.01
CA ASN A 243 2.47 9.47 -0.43
C ASN A 243 3.11 9.27 -1.82
N LEU A 244 2.33 8.74 -2.76
CA LEU A 244 2.72 8.59 -4.16
C LEU A 244 2.35 9.86 -4.93
N PHE A 245 3.29 10.42 -5.67
CA PHE A 245 3.08 11.56 -6.56
C PHE A 245 3.55 11.19 -7.96
N ILE A 246 2.73 11.48 -8.96
CA ILE A 246 2.98 11.16 -10.36
C ILE A 246 3.11 12.47 -11.13
N THR A 247 4.23 12.64 -11.83
CA THR A 247 4.54 13.76 -12.72
C THR A 247 5.15 13.22 -14.01
N CYS A 248 5.53 14.09 -14.96
CA CYS A 248 6.29 13.71 -16.15
C CYS A 248 7.66 14.42 -16.19
N GLU A 249 8.50 14.06 -17.17
CA GLU A 249 9.85 14.62 -17.39
C GLU A 249 9.89 16.14 -17.62
N ASP A 250 8.75 16.81 -17.78
CA ASP A 250 8.67 18.26 -17.97
C ASP A 250 8.83 19.03 -16.64
N THR A 251 9.76 19.98 -16.64
CA THR A 251 9.93 21.04 -15.63
C THR A 251 8.67 21.76 -15.17
N HIS A 252 7.61 21.81 -15.98
CA HIS A 252 6.32 22.44 -15.67
C HIS A 252 5.16 21.43 -15.65
N GLY A 253 5.46 20.13 -15.57
CA GLY A 253 4.46 19.06 -15.60
C GLY A 253 3.49 19.10 -14.41
N ALA A 254 2.24 18.73 -14.69
CA ALA A 254 1.24 18.42 -13.67
C ALA A 254 1.76 17.39 -12.65
N ILE A 255 1.60 17.70 -11.36
CA ILE A 255 1.79 16.75 -10.26
C ILE A 255 0.40 16.25 -9.83
N VAL A 256 0.18 14.94 -9.93
CA VAL A 256 -1.07 14.26 -9.56
C VAL A 256 -0.79 13.33 -8.38
N HIS A 257 -1.66 13.35 -7.37
CA HIS A 257 -1.57 12.45 -6.22
C HIS A 257 -1.97 11.03 -6.63
N GLY A 258 -1.27 10.00 -6.14
CA GLY A 258 -1.47 8.60 -6.53
C GLY A 258 -2.90 8.09 -6.32
N SER A 259 -3.54 8.48 -5.21
CA SER A 259 -4.96 8.14 -4.99
C SER A 259 -5.89 8.80 -6.01
N HIS A 260 -5.61 10.03 -6.45
CA HIS A 260 -6.40 10.71 -7.48
C HIS A 260 -6.19 10.08 -8.86
N PHE A 261 -4.95 9.73 -9.20
CA PHE A 261 -4.60 9.03 -10.44
C PHE A 261 -5.32 7.67 -10.53
N LEU A 262 -5.26 6.87 -9.46
CA LEU A 262 -5.92 5.55 -9.40
C LEU A 262 -7.45 5.67 -9.40
N ASN A 263 -8.03 6.61 -8.63
CA ASN A 263 -9.47 6.87 -8.65
C ASN A 263 -9.95 7.32 -10.05
N CYS A 264 -9.18 8.14 -10.75
CA CYS A 264 -9.48 8.61 -12.10
C CYS A 264 -9.52 7.43 -13.11
N LEU A 265 -8.55 6.50 -13.01
CA LEU A 265 -8.55 5.28 -13.80
C LEU A 265 -9.76 4.38 -13.49
N GLY A 266 -10.00 4.04 -12.22
CA GLY A 266 -11.12 3.20 -11.79
C GLY A 266 -12.48 3.79 -12.20
N TYR A 267 -12.66 5.10 -12.06
CA TYR A 267 -13.88 5.80 -12.50
C TYR A 267 -14.05 5.79 -14.02
N THR A 268 -12.98 6.04 -14.77
CA THR A 268 -12.99 5.94 -16.24
C THR A 268 -13.37 4.53 -16.69
N PHE A 269 -12.75 3.50 -16.10
CA PHE A 269 -13.08 2.10 -16.35
C PHE A 269 -14.53 1.78 -15.98
N SER A 270 -15.06 2.28 -14.86
CA SER A 270 -16.46 2.06 -14.47
C SER A 270 -17.44 2.48 -15.58
N ARG A 271 -17.17 3.61 -16.25
CA ARG A 271 -17.99 4.18 -17.34
C ARG A 271 -17.86 3.42 -18.66
N LEU A 272 -16.66 2.92 -18.99
CA LEU A 272 -16.44 2.10 -20.19
C LEU A 272 -17.24 0.79 -20.17
N GLY A 273 -17.61 0.27 -18.99
CA GLY A 273 -18.37 -0.99 -18.84
C GLY A 273 -19.86 -0.93 -19.22
N SER A 274 -20.27 -0.01 -20.10
CA SER A 274 -21.67 0.21 -20.46
C SER A 274 -22.20 -0.78 -21.52
N SER A 275 -21.33 -1.56 -22.16
CA SER A 275 -21.69 -2.65 -23.09
C SER A 275 -20.84 -3.89 -22.81
N ASP A 276 -21.51 -5.01 -22.49
CA ASP A 276 -20.99 -6.38 -22.38
C ASP A 276 -19.60 -6.59 -21.74
N LEU A 277 -19.63 -6.61 -20.40
CA LEU A 277 -18.61 -7.16 -19.49
C LEU A 277 -17.27 -6.39 -19.45
N ALA A 278 -16.51 -6.61 -18.38
CA ALA A 278 -15.16 -6.05 -18.22
C ALA A 278 -14.10 -6.75 -19.11
N SER A 279 -14.50 -7.63 -20.04
CA SER A 279 -13.59 -8.32 -20.97
C SER A 279 -12.91 -7.37 -21.94
N ASP A 280 -13.62 -6.36 -22.47
CA ASP A 280 -13.03 -5.38 -23.38
C ASP A 280 -11.92 -4.57 -22.68
N LYS A 281 -12.08 -4.27 -21.37
CA LYS A 281 -11.05 -3.58 -20.57
C LYS A 281 -9.78 -4.42 -20.43
N ARG A 282 -9.89 -5.67 -19.94
CA ARG A 282 -8.74 -6.56 -19.76
C ARG A 282 -8.04 -6.92 -21.08
N GLN A 283 -8.79 -6.95 -22.17
CA GLN A 283 -8.25 -7.22 -23.51
C GLN A 283 -7.59 -5.97 -24.14
N ARG A 284 -8.15 -4.78 -23.93
CA ARG A 284 -7.69 -3.52 -24.55
C ARG A 284 -6.61 -2.79 -23.73
N TYR A 285 -6.74 -2.80 -22.41
CA TYR A 285 -5.85 -2.10 -21.47
C TYR A 285 -5.29 -3.03 -20.38
N PRO A 286 -4.63 -4.16 -20.74
CA PRO A 286 -4.18 -5.17 -19.78
C PRO A 286 -3.22 -4.64 -18.71
N ARG A 287 -2.41 -3.61 -19.01
CA ARG A 287 -1.44 -3.02 -18.07
C ARG A 287 -2.12 -2.03 -17.13
N LEU A 288 -3.02 -1.18 -17.64
CA LEU A 288 -3.79 -0.27 -16.79
C LEU A 288 -4.77 -1.01 -15.89
N ASP A 289 -5.33 -2.14 -16.34
CA ASP A 289 -6.14 -3.02 -15.47
C ASP A 289 -5.28 -3.68 -14.38
N ALA A 290 -4.05 -4.11 -14.69
CA ALA A 290 -3.08 -4.57 -13.67
C ALA A 290 -2.57 -3.44 -12.76
N PHE A 291 -2.67 -2.19 -13.21
CA PHE A 291 -2.34 -1.00 -12.43
C PHE A 291 -3.52 -0.50 -11.60
N GLU A 292 -4.76 -0.76 -12.01
CA GLU A 292 -5.95 -0.44 -11.22
C GLU A 292 -6.14 -1.45 -10.08
N ASP A 293 -5.87 -2.75 -10.30
CA ASP A 293 -5.87 -3.81 -9.27
C ASP A 293 -5.05 -3.42 -8.00
N LEU A 294 -3.97 -2.63 -8.14
CA LEU A 294 -3.14 -2.21 -7.00
C LEU A 294 -3.81 -1.18 -6.08
N ILE A 295 -4.91 -0.54 -6.50
CA ILE A 295 -5.56 0.52 -5.73
C ILE A 295 -5.97 0.05 -4.33
N ALA A 296 -6.43 -1.19 -4.20
CA ALA A 296 -6.80 -1.76 -2.92
C ALA A 296 -5.57 -1.96 -2.01
N ASP A 297 -4.49 -2.55 -2.52
CA ASP A 297 -3.24 -2.72 -1.76
C ASP A 297 -2.65 -1.36 -1.33
N TYR A 298 -2.69 -0.36 -2.21
CA TYR A 298 -2.26 1.01 -1.94
C TYR A 298 -3.13 1.73 -0.89
N MET A 299 -4.46 1.52 -0.91
CA MET A 299 -5.40 2.21 -0.03
C MET A 299 -5.62 1.51 1.32
N ILE A 300 -5.43 0.19 1.42
CA ILE A 300 -5.97 -0.62 2.53
C ILE A 300 -4.88 -1.33 3.37
N SER A 301 -3.64 -1.47 2.89
CA SER A 301 -2.63 -2.33 3.55
C SER A 301 -1.34 -1.61 3.99
N GLY A 302 -0.88 -1.89 5.20
CA GLY A 302 0.46 -1.52 5.66
C GLY A 302 1.57 -2.28 4.91
N TYR A 303 2.80 -1.75 4.97
CA TYR A 303 4.01 -2.21 4.26
C TYR A 303 4.36 -3.72 4.43
N GLN A 304 3.71 -4.45 5.35
CA GLN A 304 4.00 -5.88 5.64
C GLN A 304 2.76 -6.76 5.80
N GLU A 305 1.53 -6.24 5.67
CA GLU A 305 0.30 -7.01 5.97
C GLU A 305 -0.14 -7.88 4.78
N ARG A 306 0.31 -7.55 3.56
CA ARG A 306 -0.05 -8.24 2.29
C ARG A 306 0.33 -9.71 2.27
N SER A 307 -0.59 -10.57 1.86
CA SER A 307 -0.31 -11.98 1.61
C SER A 307 0.54 -12.19 0.36
N ALA A 308 1.30 -13.29 0.34
CA ALA A 308 2.10 -13.70 -0.82
C ALA A 308 1.21 -13.92 -2.06
N LEU A 309 -0.02 -14.41 -1.90
CA LEU A 309 -0.98 -14.51 -3.01
C LEU A 309 -1.40 -13.15 -3.57
N GLN A 310 -1.69 -12.15 -2.73
CA GLN A 310 -2.01 -10.79 -3.21
C GLN A 310 -0.83 -10.21 -4.02
N VAL A 311 0.38 -10.36 -3.49
CA VAL A 311 1.61 -9.92 -4.16
C VAL A 311 1.80 -10.64 -5.50
N MET A 312 1.68 -11.97 -5.53
CA MET A 312 1.80 -12.77 -6.77
C MET A 312 0.72 -12.43 -7.80
N SER A 313 -0.55 -12.26 -7.38
CA SER A 313 -1.66 -11.91 -8.27
C SER A 313 -1.47 -10.53 -8.93
N ASN A 314 -0.96 -9.54 -8.19
CA ASN A 314 -0.64 -8.22 -8.72
C ASN A 314 0.59 -8.21 -9.66
N MET A 315 1.39 -9.27 -9.67
CA MET A 315 2.65 -9.37 -10.41
C MET A 315 2.56 -10.18 -11.71
N ASP A 316 1.55 -11.06 -11.87
CA ASP A 316 1.37 -11.95 -13.05
C ASP A 316 1.34 -11.21 -14.39
N ARG A 317 0.92 -9.94 -14.39
CA ARG A 317 0.70 -9.11 -15.60
C ARG A 317 1.75 -8.03 -15.82
N ARG A 318 2.85 -8.05 -15.06
CA ARG A 318 3.92 -7.03 -15.10
C ARG A 318 5.12 -7.50 -15.92
N ILE A 319 5.90 -6.54 -16.40
CA ILE A 319 7.12 -6.79 -17.19
C ILE A 319 8.38 -6.50 -16.38
N GLN A 320 9.42 -7.30 -16.63
CA GLN A 320 10.75 -7.16 -16.05
C GLN A 320 11.82 -7.42 -17.12
N ARG A 321 12.96 -6.74 -17.03
CA ARG A 321 14.10 -6.97 -17.94
C ARG A 321 14.96 -8.14 -17.48
N ARG A 322 15.08 -8.33 -16.17
CA ARG A 322 15.74 -9.48 -15.55
C ARG A 322 14.70 -10.30 -14.79
N ARG A 323 14.88 -11.62 -14.74
CA ARG A 323 13.90 -12.53 -14.12
C ARG A 323 13.84 -12.32 -12.61
N GLU A 324 14.98 -12.04 -11.99
CA GLU A 324 15.14 -11.79 -10.57
C GLU A 324 14.43 -10.51 -10.08
N ASP A 325 14.29 -9.48 -10.91
CA ASP A 325 13.60 -8.22 -10.57
C ASP A 325 12.15 -8.46 -10.13
N HIS A 326 11.49 -9.48 -10.70
CA HIS A 326 10.14 -9.89 -10.33
C HIS A 326 10.07 -10.31 -8.85
N PHE A 327 10.98 -11.20 -8.44
CA PHE A 327 11.04 -11.68 -7.06
C PHE A 327 11.55 -10.62 -6.09
N TYR A 328 12.47 -9.76 -6.51
CA TYR A 328 12.96 -8.66 -5.68
C TYR A 328 11.88 -7.62 -5.39
N ALA A 329 11.04 -7.30 -6.38
CA ALA A 329 9.85 -6.48 -6.18
C ALA A 329 8.84 -7.14 -5.21
N MET A 330 8.60 -8.45 -5.34
CA MET A 330 7.72 -9.19 -4.43
C MET A 330 8.25 -9.23 -2.98
N ILE A 331 9.53 -9.59 -2.79
CA ILE A 331 10.19 -9.59 -1.47
C ILE A 331 10.09 -8.22 -0.83
N GLY A 332 10.40 -7.16 -1.57
CA GLY A 332 10.38 -5.79 -1.08
C GLY A 332 8.98 -5.18 -0.92
N ALA A 333 7.91 -5.85 -1.34
CA ALA A 333 6.52 -5.45 -1.12
C ALA A 333 5.84 -6.20 0.04
N ILE A 334 6.41 -7.34 0.47
CA ILE A 334 5.94 -8.15 1.61
C ILE A 334 6.84 -8.07 2.85
N SER A 335 8.07 -7.56 2.71
CA SER A 335 9.08 -7.54 3.77
C SER A 335 10.06 -6.37 3.69
N THR A 336 10.67 -6.02 4.82
CA THR A 336 11.84 -5.12 4.90
C THR A 336 13.17 -5.83 4.60
N VAL A 337 13.20 -7.16 4.53
CA VAL A 337 14.40 -7.95 4.23
C VAL A 337 14.89 -7.59 2.83
N ARG A 338 16.18 -7.23 2.69
CA ARG A 338 16.75 -7.00 1.37
C ARG A 338 16.95 -8.35 0.69
N ALA A 339 16.66 -8.44 -0.60
CA ALA A 339 16.89 -9.68 -1.35
C ALA A 339 18.37 -10.10 -1.38
N SER A 340 19.31 -9.17 -1.17
CA SER A 340 20.75 -9.43 -0.96
C SER A 340 21.07 -10.22 0.31
N ASP A 341 20.18 -10.17 1.30
CA ASP A 341 20.40 -10.71 2.63
C ASP A 341 19.78 -12.12 2.77
N CYS A 342 19.22 -12.65 1.68
CA CYS A 342 18.68 -14.00 1.60
C CYS A 342 19.78 -15.05 1.40
N GLU A 343 19.68 -16.16 2.12
CA GLU A 343 20.67 -17.24 2.18
C GLU A 343 20.81 -18.07 0.88
N THR A 344 20.08 -17.72 -0.18
CA THR A 344 20.03 -18.44 -1.45
C THR A 344 20.20 -17.48 -2.63
N SER A 345 20.96 -17.92 -3.65
CA SER A 345 21.11 -17.20 -4.91
C SER A 345 19.89 -17.34 -5.83
N ASP A 346 18.94 -18.22 -5.51
CA ASP A 346 17.69 -18.40 -6.25
C ASP A 346 16.64 -17.40 -5.75
N PRO A 347 16.21 -16.41 -6.57
CA PRO A 347 15.24 -15.39 -6.14
C PRO A 347 13.86 -15.94 -5.77
N CYS A 348 13.45 -17.06 -6.37
CA CYS A 348 12.16 -17.68 -6.13
C CYS A 348 12.16 -18.42 -4.78
N GLU A 349 13.24 -19.15 -4.47
CA GLU A 349 13.44 -19.71 -3.12
C GLU A 349 13.62 -18.62 -2.07
N ALA A 350 14.32 -17.51 -2.40
CA ALA A 350 14.45 -16.36 -1.50
C ALA A 350 13.08 -15.77 -1.12
N PHE A 351 12.16 -15.63 -2.08
CA PHE A 351 10.79 -15.17 -1.83
C PHE A 351 10.03 -16.16 -0.94
N MET A 352 10.03 -17.46 -1.27
CA MET A 352 9.34 -18.47 -0.45
C MET A 352 9.89 -18.51 0.99
N LEU A 353 11.20 -18.39 1.19
CA LEU A 353 11.80 -18.31 2.53
C LEU A 353 11.42 -17.04 3.31
N VAL A 354 11.20 -15.91 2.63
CA VAL A 354 10.67 -14.69 3.26
C VAL A 354 9.21 -14.90 3.69
N CYS A 355 8.39 -15.53 2.85
CA CYS A 355 7.01 -15.89 3.17
C CYS A 355 6.92 -16.90 4.34
N GLU A 356 7.72 -17.98 4.31
CA GLU A 356 7.82 -18.98 5.38
C GLU A 356 8.24 -18.35 6.72
N ARG A 357 9.18 -17.39 6.72
CA ARG A 357 9.59 -16.63 7.93
C ARG A 357 8.53 -15.63 8.42
N LYS A 358 7.74 -15.06 7.51
CA LYS A 358 6.57 -14.22 7.85
C LYS A 358 5.45 -15.05 8.49
N GLY A 359 5.41 -16.37 8.24
CA GLY A 359 4.32 -17.26 8.66
C GLY A 359 3.16 -17.30 7.66
N ASP A 360 3.36 -16.81 6.43
CA ASP A 360 2.37 -16.83 5.36
C ASP A 360 2.80 -17.79 4.26
N TYR A 361 2.03 -18.86 4.09
CA TYR A 361 2.29 -19.94 3.14
C TYR A 361 1.49 -19.79 1.85
N SER A 362 0.81 -18.64 1.61
CA SER A 362 -0.13 -18.48 0.49
C SER A 362 0.51 -18.57 -0.91
N PHE A 363 1.84 -18.55 -1.00
CA PHE A 363 2.61 -18.88 -2.20
C PHE A 363 2.37 -20.32 -2.73
N ILE A 364 1.85 -21.22 -1.88
CA ILE A 364 1.41 -22.55 -2.30
C ILE A 364 0.26 -22.47 -3.32
N TYR A 365 -0.52 -21.40 -3.33
CA TYR A 365 -1.56 -21.16 -4.34
C TYR A 365 -0.99 -20.57 -5.64
N SER A 366 0.27 -20.87 -5.95
CA SER A 366 0.83 -20.73 -7.28
C SER A 366 0.43 -21.89 -8.20
N ALA A 367 0.31 -21.58 -9.48
CA ALA A 367 0.09 -22.51 -10.60
C ALA A 367 1.30 -23.40 -10.95
N VAL A 368 2.36 -23.38 -10.13
CA VAL A 368 3.60 -24.12 -10.36
C VAL A 368 3.49 -25.56 -9.87
N LYS A 369 4.15 -26.48 -10.59
CA LYS A 369 4.29 -27.89 -10.21
C LYS A 369 4.87 -28.02 -8.79
N ARG A 370 4.50 -29.10 -8.11
CA ARG A 370 5.01 -29.39 -6.77
C ARG A 370 6.36 -30.10 -6.78
N ASP A 371 7.09 -29.94 -5.70
CA ASP A 371 8.25 -30.78 -5.40
C ASP A 371 7.80 -32.26 -5.31
N SER A 372 8.63 -33.19 -5.79
CA SER A 372 8.37 -34.63 -5.69
C SER A 372 8.93 -35.24 -4.40
N THR A 373 9.83 -34.51 -3.74
CA THR A 373 10.51 -34.90 -2.49
C THR A 373 9.49 -35.11 -1.36
N PRO A 374 9.56 -36.21 -0.59
CA PRO A 374 8.75 -36.39 0.61
C PRO A 374 8.85 -35.21 1.57
N PHE A 375 7.76 -34.88 2.27
CA PHE A 375 7.62 -33.75 3.20
C PHE A 375 7.72 -32.34 2.56
N ARG A 376 7.91 -32.27 1.24
CA ARG A 376 7.86 -31.02 0.45
C ARG A 376 6.79 -31.02 -0.64
N ARG A 377 5.94 -32.06 -0.75
CA ARG A 377 5.00 -32.20 -1.89
C ARG A 377 3.88 -31.17 -1.92
N TRP A 378 3.62 -30.51 -0.79
CA TRP A 378 2.75 -29.34 -0.71
C TRP A 378 3.37 -28.09 -1.35
N ARG A 379 4.71 -28.03 -1.44
CA ARG A 379 5.48 -26.84 -1.82
C ARG A 379 5.68 -26.77 -3.35
N PRO A 380 5.56 -25.58 -3.96
CA PRO A 380 5.99 -25.35 -5.33
C PRO A 380 7.48 -25.63 -5.53
N VAL A 381 7.87 -26.08 -6.72
CA VAL A 381 9.27 -26.00 -7.16
C VAL A 381 9.64 -24.55 -7.48
N SER A 382 10.93 -24.21 -7.38
CA SER A 382 11.44 -22.94 -7.86
C SER A 382 11.12 -22.73 -9.36
N GLY A 383 10.71 -21.51 -9.72
CA GLY A 383 10.12 -21.22 -11.02
C GLY A 383 9.77 -19.75 -11.22
N ASP A 384 8.62 -19.47 -11.83
CA ASP A 384 8.08 -18.12 -12.06
C ASP A 384 6.94 -17.74 -11.09
N LEU A 385 6.54 -18.66 -10.19
CA LEU A 385 5.43 -18.53 -9.22
C LEU A 385 4.18 -17.72 -9.70
N PRO A 386 3.62 -17.97 -10.90
CA PRO A 386 2.33 -17.38 -11.28
C PRO A 386 1.25 -17.75 -10.26
N SER A 387 0.40 -16.77 -9.92
CA SER A 387 -0.78 -16.98 -9.08
C SER A 387 -1.76 -17.96 -9.75
N ILE A 388 -2.50 -18.75 -8.95
CA ILE A 388 -3.59 -19.59 -9.46
C ILE A 388 -4.69 -18.76 -10.13
N LEU A 389 -4.89 -17.51 -9.68
CA LEU A 389 -5.86 -16.57 -10.24
C LEU A 389 -5.37 -15.12 -10.04
N PRO A 390 -5.03 -14.39 -11.13
CA PRO A 390 -4.63 -12.98 -11.07
C PRO A 390 -5.84 -12.06 -10.87
N TRP A 391 -6.40 -12.14 -9.65
CA TRP A 391 -7.57 -11.40 -9.21
C TRP A 391 -7.40 -10.92 -7.76
N HIS A 392 -7.93 -9.73 -7.46
CA HIS A 392 -7.86 -9.11 -6.14
C HIS A 392 -8.43 -10.02 -5.04
N SER A 393 -7.62 -10.34 -4.03
CA SER A 393 -7.98 -11.18 -2.88
C SER A 393 -7.86 -10.40 -1.56
N PHE A 394 -8.56 -10.87 -0.53
CA PHE A 394 -8.62 -10.27 0.80
C PHE A 394 -8.16 -11.29 1.84
N GLY A 395 -7.37 -10.86 2.83
CA GLY A 395 -6.93 -11.71 3.94
C GLY A 395 -5.48 -11.47 4.36
N GLU A 396 -5.13 -11.91 5.57
CA GLU A 396 -3.78 -11.80 6.15
C GLU A 396 -2.76 -12.78 5.52
N GLY A 397 -3.25 -13.78 4.78
CA GLY A 397 -2.45 -14.84 4.16
C GLY A 397 -2.94 -16.24 4.53
N GLN A 398 -2.06 -17.22 4.37
CA GLN A 398 -2.31 -18.62 4.72
C GLN A 398 -1.42 -19.02 5.90
N PRO A 399 -1.94 -19.05 7.13
CA PRO A 399 -1.15 -19.44 8.29
C PRO A 399 -0.75 -20.92 8.23
N ALA A 400 0.40 -21.24 8.81
CA ALA A 400 0.84 -22.61 9.04
C ALA A 400 1.85 -22.67 10.19
N HIS A 401 1.91 -23.81 10.87
CA HIS A 401 2.92 -24.11 11.88
C HIS A 401 3.64 -25.42 11.58
N LYS A 402 4.84 -25.57 12.16
CA LYS A 402 5.63 -26.80 12.08
C LYS A 402 5.54 -27.53 13.42
N GLU A 403 5.18 -28.81 13.39
CA GLU A 403 5.16 -29.70 14.55
C GLU A 403 5.98 -30.95 14.22
N SER A 404 7.05 -31.19 14.98
CA SER A 404 8.10 -32.16 14.63
C SER A 404 8.62 -31.92 13.20
N GLU A 405 8.70 -32.96 12.36
CA GLU A 405 9.14 -32.87 10.96
C GLU A 405 8.04 -32.44 9.97
N PHE A 406 6.83 -32.12 10.45
CA PHE A 406 5.66 -31.90 9.58
C PHE A 406 5.18 -30.45 9.57
N LEU A 407 4.68 -30.00 8.42
CA LEU A 407 3.95 -28.75 8.27
C LEU A 407 2.44 -29.01 8.44
N TYR A 408 1.76 -28.12 9.15
CA TYR A 408 0.31 -28.07 9.26
C TYR A 408 -0.19 -26.73 8.72
N LEU A 409 -1.00 -26.75 7.65
CA LEU A 409 -1.70 -25.56 7.18
C LEU A 409 -2.88 -25.28 8.12
N ASP A 410 -2.90 -24.11 8.73
CA ASP A 410 -3.95 -23.71 9.65
C ASP A 410 -5.12 -23.06 8.91
N GLN A 411 -6.29 -22.97 9.55
CA GLN A 411 -7.44 -22.24 9.00
C GLN A 411 -7.89 -22.78 7.62
N MET A 412 -7.93 -24.10 7.50
CA MET A 412 -8.37 -24.81 6.31
C MET A 412 -9.78 -25.39 6.53
N MET A 413 -10.65 -25.22 5.55
CA MET A 413 -11.94 -25.92 5.43
C MET A 413 -11.72 -27.17 4.56
N LEU A 414 -12.08 -28.34 5.10
CA LEU A 414 -12.00 -29.61 4.37
C LEU A 414 -13.34 -29.88 3.70
N LEU A 415 -13.31 -30.21 2.41
CA LEU A 415 -14.47 -30.62 1.64
C LEU A 415 -14.17 -31.93 0.90
N GLU A 416 -15.19 -32.75 0.75
CA GLU A 416 -15.14 -34.02 0.02
C GLU A 416 -15.97 -33.92 -1.27
N ASN A 417 -15.82 -34.90 -2.16
CA ASN A 417 -16.63 -34.99 -3.38
C ASN A 417 -18.09 -35.29 -3.00
N HIS A 418 -18.97 -34.30 -3.15
CA HIS A 418 -20.37 -34.36 -2.72
C HIS A 418 -21.24 -33.46 -3.61
N SER A 419 -22.54 -33.74 -3.72
CA SER A 419 -23.49 -32.82 -4.36
C SER A 419 -23.57 -31.51 -3.57
N MET A 420 -23.66 -30.39 -4.27
CA MET A 420 -23.84 -29.07 -3.67
C MET A 420 -25.15 -29.02 -2.85
N ASP A 421 -25.11 -28.33 -1.72
CA ASP A 421 -26.28 -28.01 -0.91
C ASP A 421 -27.01 -26.77 -1.44
N ARG A 422 -28.26 -26.58 -0.98
CA ARG A 422 -29.12 -25.47 -1.44
C ARG A 422 -28.59 -24.08 -1.09
N GLU A 423 -27.73 -23.94 -0.07
CA GLU A 423 -27.13 -22.66 0.29
C GLU A 423 -25.95 -22.33 -0.63
N GLY A 424 -25.14 -23.35 -0.97
CA GLY A 424 -24.09 -23.26 -1.97
C GLY A 424 -24.65 -22.94 -3.36
N GLU A 425 -25.69 -23.66 -3.80
CA GLU A 425 -26.38 -23.41 -5.07
C GLU A 425 -26.88 -21.96 -5.15
N LYS A 426 -27.61 -21.53 -4.12
CA LYS A 426 -28.14 -20.17 -4.01
C LYS A 426 -27.03 -19.11 -4.03
N PHE A 427 -25.95 -19.31 -3.27
CA PHE A 427 -24.83 -18.36 -3.23
C PHE A 427 -24.16 -18.21 -4.61
N VAL A 428 -23.96 -19.31 -5.32
CA VAL A 428 -23.38 -19.31 -6.67
C VAL A 428 -24.30 -18.59 -7.66
N GLU A 429 -25.61 -18.86 -7.64
CA GLU A 429 -26.58 -18.20 -8.51
C GLU A 429 -26.67 -16.69 -8.22
N GLU A 430 -26.82 -16.29 -6.96
CA GLU A 430 -26.86 -14.87 -6.56
C GLU A 430 -25.60 -14.11 -7.00
N TRP A 431 -24.41 -14.73 -6.94
CA TRP A 431 -23.18 -14.09 -7.41
C TRP A 431 -23.10 -14.00 -8.94
N LEU A 432 -23.47 -15.06 -9.67
CA LEU A 432 -23.46 -15.07 -11.14
C LEU A 432 -24.43 -14.03 -11.73
N ASP A 433 -25.61 -13.90 -11.13
CA ASP A 433 -26.63 -12.93 -11.53
C ASP A 433 -26.22 -11.49 -11.19
N SER A 434 -25.69 -11.27 -9.98
CA SER A 434 -25.19 -9.94 -9.55
C SER A 434 -24.09 -9.40 -10.45
N ASN A 435 -23.25 -10.30 -10.99
CA ASN A 435 -22.17 -9.96 -11.92
C ASN A 435 -22.58 -10.06 -13.41
N LYS A 436 -23.87 -10.34 -13.69
CA LYS A 436 -24.46 -10.46 -15.05
C LYS A 436 -23.75 -11.47 -15.97
N ILE A 437 -23.15 -12.51 -15.38
CA ILE A 437 -22.42 -13.54 -16.14
C ILE A 437 -23.38 -14.51 -16.82
N ARG A 438 -24.56 -14.72 -16.21
CA ARG A 438 -25.70 -15.39 -16.84
C ARG A 438 -26.67 -14.35 -17.39
N GLY A 439 -26.91 -14.41 -18.70
CA GLY A 439 -28.10 -13.80 -19.30
C GLY A 439 -29.33 -14.66 -19.01
N VAL A 440 -30.49 -14.02 -18.83
CA VAL A 440 -31.78 -14.71 -18.63
C VAL A 440 -32.03 -15.67 -19.80
N GLY A 441 -32.10 -16.97 -19.51
CA GLY A 441 -32.29 -18.01 -20.52
C GLY A 441 -31.01 -18.58 -21.16
N SER A 442 -29.83 -18.35 -20.57
CA SER A 442 -28.59 -18.99 -21.03
C SER A 442 -28.67 -20.52 -20.98
N PRO A 443 -28.28 -21.27 -22.04
CA PRO A 443 -28.28 -22.73 -22.03
C PRO A 443 -27.11 -23.35 -21.26
N LYS A 444 -26.18 -22.53 -20.73
CA LYS A 444 -24.97 -22.99 -20.05
C LYS A 444 -25.28 -23.56 -18.66
N SER A 445 -24.62 -24.67 -18.31
CA SER A 445 -24.67 -25.23 -16.96
C SER A 445 -24.11 -24.25 -15.91
N VAL A 446 -24.39 -24.52 -14.63
CA VAL A 446 -23.85 -23.70 -13.52
C VAL A 446 -22.31 -23.77 -13.54
N GLN A 447 -21.74 -24.97 -13.67
CA GLN A 447 -20.30 -25.21 -13.83
C GLN A 447 -19.70 -24.44 -15.01
N GLU A 448 -20.30 -24.50 -16.20
CA GLU A 448 -19.83 -23.77 -17.38
C GLU A 448 -19.85 -22.25 -17.19
N SER A 449 -20.84 -21.75 -16.44
CA SER A 449 -20.99 -20.33 -16.12
C SER A 449 -19.92 -19.87 -15.12
N MET A 450 -19.65 -20.67 -14.08
CA MET A 450 -18.58 -20.45 -13.11
C MET A 450 -17.20 -20.54 -13.78
N HIS A 451 -16.96 -21.53 -14.62
CA HIS A 451 -15.69 -21.65 -15.35
C HIS A 451 -15.47 -20.47 -16.30
N ALA A 452 -16.51 -20.02 -17.01
CA ALA A 452 -16.42 -18.81 -17.84
C ALA A 452 -16.10 -17.55 -17.01
N ALA A 453 -16.64 -17.43 -15.79
CA ALA A 453 -16.27 -16.37 -14.86
C ALA A 453 -14.80 -16.46 -14.43
N LEU A 454 -14.31 -17.66 -14.09
CA LEU A 454 -12.92 -17.89 -13.73
C LEU A 454 -11.96 -17.58 -14.89
N GLN A 455 -12.27 -18.01 -16.11
CA GLN A 455 -11.50 -17.68 -17.32
C GLN A 455 -11.46 -16.17 -17.56
N PHE A 456 -12.58 -15.47 -17.39
CA PHE A 456 -12.64 -14.01 -17.45
C PHE A 456 -11.71 -13.35 -16.40
N MET A 457 -11.65 -13.90 -15.18
CA MET A 457 -10.75 -13.46 -14.11
C MET A 457 -9.28 -13.88 -14.31
N GLY A 458 -8.95 -14.60 -15.40
CA GLY A 458 -7.59 -15.00 -15.78
C GLY A 458 -7.18 -16.43 -15.42
N PHE A 459 -8.11 -17.26 -14.95
CA PHE A 459 -7.87 -18.68 -14.69
C PHE A 459 -7.54 -19.45 -15.98
N LYS A 460 -6.52 -20.30 -15.92
CA LYS A 460 -6.06 -21.15 -17.05
C LYS A 460 -6.01 -22.64 -16.69
N GLY A 461 -6.67 -23.03 -15.58
CA GLY A 461 -6.73 -24.41 -15.11
C GLY A 461 -7.79 -25.25 -15.81
N SER A 462 -8.16 -26.36 -15.19
CA SER A 462 -9.09 -27.35 -15.74
C SER A 462 -10.56 -26.87 -15.68
N PRO A 463 -11.37 -27.12 -16.74
CA PRO A 463 -12.82 -27.00 -16.67
C PRO A 463 -13.48 -28.16 -15.89
N ASP A 464 -12.78 -29.29 -15.78
CA ASP A 464 -13.21 -30.46 -15.01
C ASP A 464 -13.10 -30.12 -13.51
N CYS A 465 -14.23 -29.83 -12.87
CA CYS A 465 -14.30 -29.43 -11.47
C CYS A 465 -14.78 -30.56 -10.56
N ILE A 466 -14.43 -30.48 -9.28
CA ILE A 466 -14.93 -31.38 -8.24
C ILE A 466 -16.09 -30.69 -7.53
N SER A 467 -17.25 -31.36 -7.48
CA SER A 467 -18.41 -30.89 -6.72
C SER A 467 -18.18 -31.13 -5.23
N THR A 468 -18.60 -30.18 -4.41
CA THR A 468 -18.56 -30.28 -2.95
C THR A 468 -19.85 -29.75 -2.35
N THR A 469 -20.06 -29.98 -1.06
CA THR A 469 -21.24 -29.50 -0.31
C THR A 469 -21.50 -28.00 -0.48
N HIS A 470 -20.48 -27.15 -0.51
CA HIS A 470 -20.65 -25.69 -0.47
C HIS A 470 -20.31 -24.96 -1.78
N GLY A 471 -19.95 -25.68 -2.85
CA GLY A 471 -19.50 -25.09 -4.12
C GLY A 471 -18.74 -26.05 -5.02
N LEU A 472 -18.10 -25.51 -6.06
CA LEU A 472 -17.25 -26.27 -7.00
C LEU A 472 -15.78 -25.89 -6.84
N PHE A 473 -14.90 -26.90 -6.90
CA PHE A 473 -13.45 -26.71 -6.93
C PHE A 473 -12.89 -26.93 -8.33
N PHE A 474 -12.24 -25.92 -8.90
CA PHE A 474 -11.60 -25.96 -10.22
C PHE A 474 -10.08 -26.15 -10.04
N PRO A 475 -9.53 -27.35 -10.27
CA PRO A 475 -8.11 -27.61 -10.11
C PRO A 475 -7.29 -27.05 -11.28
N TRP A 476 -6.03 -26.71 -11.05
CA TRP A 476 -5.11 -26.24 -12.09
C TRP A 476 -4.80 -27.31 -13.14
N GLN A 477 -4.71 -28.56 -12.70
CA GLN A 477 -4.50 -29.73 -13.56
C GLN A 477 -5.65 -30.70 -13.32
N ARG A 478 -6.07 -31.42 -14.36
CA ARG A 478 -7.12 -32.42 -14.23
C ARG A 478 -6.71 -33.49 -13.22
N ILE A 479 -7.60 -33.76 -12.27
CA ILE A 479 -7.51 -34.86 -11.31
C ILE A 479 -8.32 -36.03 -11.89
N SER A 480 -7.90 -37.26 -11.61
CA SER A 480 -8.52 -38.46 -12.14
C SER A 480 -9.69 -38.90 -11.25
N ASP A 481 -10.81 -39.32 -11.85
CA ASP A 481 -12.05 -39.64 -11.12
C ASP A 481 -11.92 -40.88 -10.20
N ASP A 482 -10.85 -41.66 -10.35
CA ASP A 482 -10.47 -42.82 -9.52
C ASP A 482 -9.59 -42.48 -8.30
N GLU A 483 -9.15 -41.22 -8.14
CA GLU A 483 -8.30 -40.81 -7.02
C GLU A 483 -9.13 -40.29 -5.83
N GLU A 484 -8.98 -40.90 -4.66
CA GLU A 484 -9.57 -40.39 -3.41
C GLU A 484 -9.00 -38.99 -3.14
N THR A 485 -9.88 -37.99 -3.12
CA THR A 485 -9.50 -36.57 -3.16
C THR A 485 -10.20 -35.76 -2.07
N THR A 486 -9.42 -35.16 -1.18
CA THR A 486 -9.89 -34.14 -0.23
C THR A 486 -9.58 -32.74 -0.78
N ILE A 487 -10.54 -31.82 -0.76
CA ILE A 487 -10.30 -30.42 -1.11
C ILE A 487 -10.02 -29.63 0.18
N LEU A 488 -8.89 -28.92 0.19
CA LEU A 488 -8.43 -28.09 1.30
C LEU A 488 -8.56 -26.62 0.89
N VAL A 489 -9.55 -25.91 1.42
CA VAL A 489 -9.87 -24.51 1.05
C VAL A 489 -9.40 -23.55 2.14
N ALA A 490 -8.72 -22.47 1.77
CA ALA A 490 -8.32 -21.43 2.72
C ALA A 490 -9.55 -20.69 3.28
N THR A 491 -9.59 -20.43 4.60
CA THR A 491 -10.70 -19.66 5.20
C THR A 491 -10.35 -18.21 5.50
N GLN A 492 -9.07 -17.87 5.71
CA GLN A 492 -8.60 -16.50 5.97
C GLN A 492 -8.28 -15.69 4.71
N LEU A 493 -8.05 -16.35 3.58
CA LEU A 493 -7.70 -15.74 2.30
C LEU A 493 -8.83 -16.00 1.29
N ARG A 494 -9.44 -14.96 0.73
CA ARG A 494 -10.72 -15.05 0.01
C ARG A 494 -10.82 -14.14 -1.22
N TRP A 495 -11.67 -14.54 -2.15
CA TRP A 495 -12.28 -13.70 -3.18
C TRP A 495 -13.76 -13.42 -2.83
N THR A 496 -14.44 -12.56 -3.57
CA THR A 496 -15.88 -12.26 -3.35
C THR A 496 -16.80 -13.45 -3.66
N PHE A 497 -16.31 -14.47 -4.37
CA PHE A 497 -17.05 -15.67 -4.79
C PHE A 497 -16.54 -16.98 -4.15
N GLY A 498 -15.49 -16.94 -3.33
CA GLY A 498 -14.82 -18.16 -2.88
C GLY A 498 -13.42 -17.93 -2.33
N ALA A 499 -12.51 -18.90 -2.51
CA ALA A 499 -11.17 -18.87 -1.93
C ALA A 499 -10.19 -19.77 -2.72
N PRO A 500 -8.87 -19.53 -2.62
CA PRO A 500 -7.88 -20.48 -3.11
C PRO A 500 -7.93 -21.79 -2.31
N GLY A 501 -7.56 -22.89 -2.95
CA GLY A 501 -7.47 -24.18 -2.29
C GLY A 501 -6.47 -25.13 -2.96
N ILE A 502 -6.30 -26.29 -2.35
CA ILE A 502 -5.48 -27.39 -2.85
C ILE A 502 -6.29 -28.68 -2.73
N ALA A 503 -6.44 -29.40 -3.84
CA ALA A 503 -6.85 -30.79 -3.80
C ALA A 503 -5.66 -31.65 -3.37
N ARG A 504 -5.85 -32.44 -2.31
CA ARG A 504 -4.97 -33.54 -1.91
C ARG A 504 -5.56 -34.82 -2.46
N SER A 505 -4.92 -35.43 -3.46
CA SER A 505 -5.33 -36.73 -4.01
C SER A 505 -4.32 -37.82 -3.67
N TYR A 506 -4.77 -39.07 -3.59
CA TYR A 506 -3.92 -40.23 -3.36
C TYR A 506 -3.96 -41.20 -4.53
N ARG A 507 -2.78 -41.58 -5.03
CA ARG A 507 -2.62 -42.61 -6.07
C ARG A 507 -1.57 -43.66 -5.72
N ASN A 508 -0.30 -43.26 -5.77
CA ASN A 508 0.87 -44.02 -5.27
C ASN A 508 1.58 -43.29 -4.12
N ALA A 509 1.21 -42.03 -3.94
CA ALA A 509 1.77 -41.03 -3.05
C ALA A 509 0.72 -39.92 -2.94
N GLU A 510 0.75 -39.12 -1.88
CA GLU A 510 -0.06 -37.91 -1.80
C GLU A 510 0.44 -36.87 -2.82
N LEU A 511 -0.50 -36.33 -3.61
CA LEU A 511 -0.29 -35.30 -4.62
C LEU A 511 -1.13 -34.07 -4.26
N TYR A 512 -0.61 -32.88 -4.58
CA TYR A 512 -1.22 -31.61 -4.19
C TYR A 512 -1.43 -30.68 -5.40
N THR A 513 -2.67 -30.58 -5.87
CA THR A 513 -3.03 -29.75 -7.03
C THR A 513 -3.70 -28.46 -6.56
N PRO A 514 -3.12 -27.27 -6.83
CA PRO A 514 -3.74 -25.99 -6.50
C PRO A 514 -5.00 -25.78 -7.34
N GLY A 515 -5.93 -24.98 -6.86
CA GLY A 515 -7.14 -24.64 -7.61
C GLY A 515 -7.93 -23.51 -6.97
N VAL A 516 -9.03 -23.17 -7.63
CA VAL A 516 -9.97 -22.14 -7.19
C VAL A 516 -11.22 -22.82 -6.66
N PHE A 517 -11.54 -22.61 -5.39
CA PHE A 517 -12.85 -22.95 -4.85
C PHE A 517 -13.81 -21.77 -5.08
N PHE A 518 -14.96 -22.05 -5.68
CA PHE A 518 -16.03 -21.10 -5.93
C PHE A 518 -17.28 -21.61 -5.20
N GLY A 519 -17.65 -20.90 -4.13
CA GLY A 519 -18.69 -21.33 -3.20
C GLY A 519 -18.63 -20.62 -1.85
N ARG A 520 -19.50 -21.03 -0.92
CA ARG A 520 -19.58 -20.45 0.42
C ARG A 520 -18.38 -20.89 1.28
N ILE A 521 -17.72 -19.94 1.95
CA ILE A 521 -16.59 -20.21 2.86
C ILE A 521 -17.03 -20.04 4.31
N ASP A 522 -17.01 -21.13 5.08
CA ASP A 522 -17.35 -21.12 6.50
C ASP A 522 -16.08 -21.07 7.37
N ASN A 523 -16.00 -20.09 8.28
CA ASN A 523 -14.88 -19.97 9.23
C ASN A 523 -15.05 -20.87 10.46
N ALA A 524 -16.27 -21.30 10.80
CA ALA A 524 -16.54 -22.05 12.02
C ALA A 524 -16.02 -23.50 11.95
N VAL A 525 -15.80 -24.02 10.74
CA VAL A 525 -15.28 -25.37 10.46
C VAL A 525 -13.77 -25.39 10.19
N ALA A 526 -13.09 -24.25 10.33
CA ALA A 526 -11.68 -24.11 9.99
C ALA A 526 -10.79 -24.90 10.97
N THR A 527 -9.86 -25.70 10.44
CA THR A 527 -8.98 -26.59 11.23
C THR A 527 -7.54 -26.58 10.69
N SER A 528 -6.64 -27.27 11.37
CA SER A 528 -5.24 -27.45 10.97
C SER A 528 -5.05 -28.78 10.23
N VAL A 529 -4.46 -28.74 9.03
CA VAL A 529 -4.30 -29.90 8.16
C VAL A 529 -2.84 -30.23 7.97
N LYS A 530 -2.47 -31.45 8.34
CA LYS A 530 -1.13 -32.02 8.15
C LYS A 530 -0.81 -32.20 6.66
N MET A 531 0.37 -31.73 6.25
CA MET A 531 0.93 -31.88 4.91
C MET A 531 2.06 -32.92 4.90
N SER A 532 2.33 -33.52 3.73
CA SER A 532 3.19 -34.71 3.52
C SER A 532 4.30 -34.55 2.48
#